data_AF-A0A923SH38-F1
#
_entry.id   AF-A0A923SH38-F1
#
_cell.length_a   1.000
_cell.length_b   1.000
_cell.length_c   1.000
_cell.angle_alpha   90.00
_cell.angle_beta   90.00
_cell.angle_gamma   90.00
#
_symmetry.space_group_name_H-M   'P 1'
#
loop_
_entity.id
_entity.type
_entity.pdbx_description
1 polymer ?
#
loop_
_entity_poly.entity_id
_entity_poly.type
_entity_poly.pdbx_seq_one_letter_code
_entity_poly.pdbx_strand_id
1 'polypeptide(L)'
;MKELDRLKEGLGESHVLLYKNEDRGLKCSFVKEGLVVDSFVIEDDVLAKALAEKGLNGVVEGSNFQMLRNNYDWFSLSVKTKKLYEELK
;
A
#
# COMPACT_ATOMS: atom_id res chain seq x y z
N MET A 1 12.10 -2.16 6.26
CA MET A 1 11.24 -2.12 5.05
C MET A 1 10.29 -3.33 4.96
N LYS A 2 9.79 -3.82 6.10
CA LYS A 2 8.95 -5.02 6.20
C LYS A 2 7.51 -4.78 5.75
N GLU A 3 7.06 -3.53 5.77
CA GLU A 3 5.72 -3.12 5.33
C GLU A 3 5.54 -3.28 3.82
N LEU A 4 6.61 -3.10 3.02
CA LEU A 4 6.57 -3.39 1.58
C LEU A 4 6.41 -4.89 1.32
N ASP A 5 7.01 -5.75 2.13
CA ASP A 5 6.85 -7.20 1.94
C ASP A 5 5.42 -7.63 2.30
N ARG A 6 4.88 -7.16 3.43
CA ARG A 6 3.47 -7.41 3.82
C ARG A 6 2.47 -6.82 2.82
N LEU A 7 2.75 -5.65 2.27
CA LEU A 7 1.91 -5.06 1.22
C LEU A 7 1.92 -5.92 -0.05
N LYS A 8 3.07 -6.48 -0.44
CA LYS A 8 3.16 -7.39 -1.59
C LYS A 8 2.33 -8.66 -1.37
N GLU A 9 2.45 -9.25 -0.19
CA GLU A 9 1.68 -10.43 0.20
C GLU A 9 0.18 -10.14 0.20
N GLY A 10 -0.24 -9.05 0.85
CA GLY A 10 -1.65 -8.64 0.90
C GLY A 10 -2.25 -8.38 -0.48
N LEU A 11 -1.52 -7.73 -1.39
CA LEU A 11 -1.95 -7.52 -2.78
C LEU A 11 -2.04 -8.83 -3.57
N GLY A 12 -1.18 -9.81 -3.26
CA GLY A 12 -1.18 -11.14 -3.88
C GLY A 12 -2.46 -11.93 -3.56
N GLU A 13 -2.95 -11.81 -2.34
CA GLU A 13 -4.07 -12.59 -1.81
C GLU A 13 -5.43 -11.89 -1.86
N SER A 14 -5.51 -10.67 -2.39
CA SER A 14 -6.74 -9.86 -2.41
C SER A 14 -7.07 -9.28 -3.79
N HIS A 15 -8.23 -8.62 -3.88
CA HIS A 15 -8.71 -7.92 -5.08
C HIS A 15 -9.04 -6.46 -4.82
N VAL A 16 -9.14 -6.07 -3.54
CA VAL A 16 -9.42 -4.71 -3.09
C VAL A 16 -8.52 -4.40 -1.91
N LEU A 17 -7.97 -3.20 -1.89
CA LEU A 17 -7.28 -2.62 -0.75
C LEU A 17 -8.10 -1.43 -0.26
N LEU A 18 -8.52 -1.50 0.99
CA LEU A 18 -9.13 -0.40 1.72
C LEU A 18 -8.08 0.27 2.59
N TYR A 19 -8.09 1.59 2.65
CA TYR A 19 -7.22 2.34 3.53
C TYR A 19 -7.93 3.52 4.18
N LYS A 20 -7.46 3.88 5.38
CA LYS A 20 -7.87 5.11 6.08
C LYS A 20 -6.72 5.64 6.91
N ASN A 21 -6.70 6.96 7.10
CA ASN A 21 -5.76 7.59 8.01
C ASN A 21 -6.12 7.22 9.46
N GLU A 22 -5.11 6.90 10.25
CA GLU A 22 -5.16 6.76 11.71
C GLU A 22 -3.99 7.54 12.33
N ASP A 23 -4.01 7.77 13.65
CA ASP A 23 -3.02 8.60 14.35
C ASP A 23 -1.56 8.15 14.14
N ARG A 24 -1.35 6.86 13.83
CA ARG A 24 -0.03 6.23 13.67
C ARG A 24 0.35 5.95 12.21
N GLY A 25 -0.47 6.37 11.25
CA GLY A 25 -0.18 6.17 9.83
C GLY A 25 -1.40 5.73 9.02
N LEU A 26 -1.18 4.89 8.01
CA LEU A 26 -2.22 4.45 7.08
C LEU A 26 -2.66 3.02 7.38
N LYS A 27 -3.84 2.85 7.97
CA LYS A 27 -4.41 1.52 8.19
C LYS A 27 -4.89 0.95 6.86
N CYS A 28 -4.33 -0.20 6.49
CA CYS A 28 -4.63 -0.93 5.27
C CYS A 28 -5.39 -2.21 5.60
N SER A 29 -6.36 -2.57 4.77
CA SER A 29 -7.15 -3.81 4.87
C SER A 29 -7.33 -4.42 3.50
N PHE A 30 -6.91 -5.66 3.34
CA PHE A 30 -6.94 -6.40 2.09
C PHE A 30 -8.19 -7.27 2.04
N VAL A 31 -8.98 -7.14 0.97
CA VAL A 31 -10.28 -7.78 0.86
C VAL A 31 -10.30 -8.76 -0.32
N LYS A 32 -10.74 -9.99 -0.04
CA LYS A 32 -10.98 -11.05 -1.02
C LYS A 32 -12.42 -11.52 -0.85
N GLU A 33 -13.22 -11.49 -1.92
CA GLU A 33 -14.60 -12.01 -1.91
C GLU A 33 -15.48 -11.41 -0.79
N GLY A 34 -15.25 -10.15 -0.43
CA GLY A 34 -15.98 -9.45 0.64
C GLY A 34 -15.46 -9.71 2.06
N LEU A 35 -14.38 -10.48 2.23
CA LEU A 35 -13.76 -10.77 3.52
C LEU A 35 -12.37 -10.12 3.65
N VAL A 36 -12.08 -9.57 4.82
CA VAL A 36 -10.74 -9.04 5.14
C VAL A 36 -9.80 -10.23 5.40
N VAL A 37 -8.76 -10.36 4.57
CA VAL A 37 -7.77 -11.46 4.65
C VAL A 37 -6.50 -11.07 5.39
N ASP A 38 -6.11 -9.79 5.35
CA ASP A 38 -5.03 -9.23 6.16
C ASP A 38 -5.32 -7.75 6.45
N SER A 39 -4.75 -7.25 7.54
CA SER A 39 -4.74 -5.83 7.84
C SER A 39 -3.51 -5.45 8.65
N PHE A 40 -2.96 -4.28 8.36
CA PHE A 40 -1.89 -3.70 9.14
C PHE A 40 -1.83 -2.20 8.95
N VAL A 41 -1.10 -1.52 9.85
CA VAL A 41 -0.86 -0.09 9.76
C VAL A 41 0.50 0.11 9.09
N ILE A 42 0.51 0.95 8.06
CA ILE A 42 1.74 1.48 7.48
C ILE A 42 2.11 2.73 8.27
N GLU A 43 3.21 2.65 9.01
CA GLU A 43 3.77 3.75 9.81
C GLU A 43 4.77 4.57 8.98
N ASP A 44 5.35 4.00 7.92
CA ASP A 44 6.26 4.72 7.03
C ASP A 44 5.50 5.77 6.20
N ASP A 45 5.77 7.06 6.47
CA ASP A 45 5.10 8.18 5.81
C ASP A 45 5.27 8.23 4.29
N VAL A 46 6.44 7.81 3.78
CA VAL A 46 6.73 7.81 2.34
C VAL A 46 5.87 6.76 1.65
N LEU A 47 5.81 5.56 2.23
CA LEU A 47 4.96 4.48 1.76
C LEU A 47 3.47 4.82 1.88
N ALA A 48 3.05 5.36 3.03
CA ALA A 48 1.67 5.76 3.28
C ALA A 48 1.18 6.79 2.24
N LYS A 49 1.97 7.85 1.99
CA LYS A 49 1.65 8.86 0.98
C LYS A 49 1.59 8.26 -0.42
N ALA A 50 2.61 7.48 -0.80
CA ALA A 50 2.67 6.87 -2.12
C ALA A 50 1.50 5.91 -2.38
N LEU A 51 1.04 5.19 -1.35
CA LEU A 51 -0.10 4.28 -1.44
C LEU A 51 -1.44 5.02 -1.50
N ALA A 52 -1.61 6.07 -0.72
CA ALA A 52 -2.82 6.90 -0.75
C ALA A 52 -3.09 7.49 -2.15
N GLU A 53 -2.04 7.83 -2.88
CA GLU A 53 -2.12 8.31 -4.28
C GLU A 53 -2.62 7.26 -5.30
N LYS A 54 -2.70 5.97 -4.92
CA LYS A 54 -3.14 4.87 -5.83
C LYS A 54 -4.63 4.59 -5.80
N GLY A 55 -5.35 5.17 -4.84
CA GLY A 55 -6.78 4.94 -4.67
C GLY A 55 -7.61 6.21 -4.73
N LEU A 56 -8.92 6.02 -4.68
CA LEU A 56 -9.88 7.11 -4.57
C LEU A 56 -10.66 6.91 -3.26
N ASN A 57 -10.73 7.94 -2.42
CA ASN A 57 -11.53 7.93 -1.18
C ASN A 57 -11.26 6.72 -0.25
N GLY A 58 -10.01 6.27 -0.13
CA GLY A 58 -9.71 5.12 0.73
C GLY A 58 -9.86 3.75 0.07
N VAL A 59 -10.10 3.69 -1.23
CA VAL A 59 -10.34 2.43 -1.95
C VAL A 59 -9.42 2.30 -3.15
N VAL A 60 -8.74 1.16 -3.25
CA VAL A 60 -8.01 0.71 -4.44
C VAL A 60 -8.67 -0.58 -4.90
N GLU A 61 -9.39 -0.53 -6.02
CA GLU A 61 -10.11 -1.66 -6.59
C GLU A 61 -10.03 -1.67 -8.12
N GLY A 62 -10.52 -2.75 -8.75
CA GLY A 62 -10.63 -2.86 -10.20
C GLY A 62 -9.28 -2.66 -10.91
N SER A 63 -9.27 -1.80 -11.93
CA SER A 63 -8.07 -1.51 -12.72
C SER A 63 -6.94 -0.90 -11.90
N ASN A 64 -7.25 -0.03 -10.92
CA ASN A 64 -6.24 0.60 -10.06
C ASN A 64 -5.53 -0.44 -9.19
N PHE A 65 -6.29 -1.40 -8.66
CA PHE A 65 -5.72 -2.51 -7.89
C PHE A 65 -4.83 -3.39 -8.76
N GLN A 66 -5.31 -3.77 -9.95
CA GLN A 66 -4.52 -4.57 -10.89
C GLN A 66 -3.24 -3.86 -11.32
N MET A 67 -3.30 -2.55 -11.58
CA MET A 67 -2.11 -1.75 -11.89
C MET A 67 -1.12 -1.70 -10.74
N LEU A 68 -1.58 -1.50 -9.51
CA LEU A 68 -0.72 -1.49 -8.32
C LEU A 68 -0.05 -2.85 -8.11
N ARG A 69 -0.82 -3.94 -8.22
CA ARG A 69 -0.32 -5.31 -8.06
C ARG A 69 0.71 -5.67 -9.14
N ASN A 70 0.40 -5.38 -10.41
CA ASN A 70 1.28 -5.74 -11.53
C ASN A 70 2.55 -4.89 -11.58
N ASN A 71 2.48 -3.63 -11.17
CA ASN A 71 3.62 -2.71 -11.13
C ASN A 71 4.23 -2.58 -9.73
N TYR A 72 4.00 -3.56 -8.86
CA TYR A 72 4.39 -3.47 -7.46
C TYR A 72 5.90 -3.29 -7.28
N ASP A 73 6.72 -3.97 -8.08
CA ASP A 73 8.17 -3.87 -7.96
C ASP A 73 8.65 -2.44 -8.30
N TRP A 74 8.08 -1.79 -9.31
CA TRP A 74 8.31 -0.38 -9.63
C TRP A 74 7.84 0.56 -8.53
N PHE A 75 6.65 0.32 -7.98
CA PHE A 75 6.14 1.06 -6.83
C PHE A 75 7.10 0.96 -5.63
N SER A 76 7.56 -0.25 -5.31
CA SER A 76 8.49 -0.51 -4.21
C SER A 76 9.83 0.20 -4.41
N LEU A 77 10.34 0.23 -5.65
CA LEU A 77 11.58 0.92 -5.99
C LEU A 77 11.45 2.44 -5.85
N SER A 78 10.32 3.00 -6.28
CA SER A 78 10.02 4.43 -6.15
C SER A 78 9.99 4.86 -4.68
N VAL A 79 9.31 4.09 -3.81
CA VAL A 79 9.26 4.34 -2.37
C VAL A 79 10.66 4.27 -1.75
N LYS A 80 11.43 3.21 -2.05
CA LYS A 80 12.81 3.05 -1.55
C LYS A 80 13.72 4.21 -1.95
N THR A 81 13.66 4.62 -3.22
CA THR A 81 14.47 5.71 -3.76
C THR A 81 14.13 7.03 -3.08
N LYS A 82 12.84 7.33 -2.91
CA LYS A 82 12.39 8.54 -2.25
C LYS A 82 12.80 8.58 -0.78
N LYS A 83 12.68 7.45 -0.08
CA LYS A 83 13.12 7.33 1.31
C LYS A 83 14.63 7.56 1.45
N LEU A 84 15.44 6.90 0.63
CA LEU A 84 16.89 7.12 0.63
C LEU A 84 17.25 8.60 0.37
N TYR A 85 16.54 9.24 -0.55
CA TYR A 85 16.76 10.66 -0.84
C TYR A 85 16.40 11.57 0.34
N GLU A 86 15.37 11.24 1.12
CA GLU A 86 15.00 11.97 2.35
C GLU A 86 16.02 11.74 3.48
N GLU A 87 16.64 10.56 3.57
CA GLU A 87 17.68 10.24 4.55
C GLU A 87 19.04 10.90 4.24
N LEU A 88 19.33 11.16 2.97
CA LEU A 88 20.58 11.79 2.52
C LEU A 88 20.52 13.33 2.50
N LYS A 89 19.36 13.92 2.78
CA LYS A 89 19.18 15.37 2.92
C LYS A 89 19.44 15.85 4.33
#